data_AF-A0A7X7YIB6-F1
#
_entry.id   AF-A0A7X7YIB6-F1
#
_cell.length_a   1.000
_cell.length_b   1.000
_cell.length_c   1.000
_cell.angle_alpha   90.00
_cell.angle_beta   90.00
_cell.angle_gamma   90.00
#
_symmetry.space_group_name_H-M   'P 1'
#
loop_
_entity.id
_entity.type
_entity.pdbx_description
1 polymer ?
#
loop_
_entity_poly.entity_id
_entity_poly.type
_entity_poly.pdbx_seq_one_letter_code
_entity_poly.pdbx_strand_id
1 'polypeptide(L)'
;MDYFFVLLFSGLAVLFILGGIILSYLIAPHRPNRIKNTPYECGEIPLGSAWIQFNVGYYLFALLFLIFDVEAAFLYPWAVILRVVGFPGLLEVGIFLLVLILGLIYARKKGALEWV
;
A
#
# COMPACT_ATOMS: atom_id res chain seq x y z
N MET A 1 15.13 7.87 -25.01
CA MET A 1 15.21 9.00 -24.05
C MET A 1 13.98 9.07 -23.13
N ASP A 2 12.89 8.36 -23.45
CA ASP A 2 11.59 8.53 -22.77
C ASP A 2 11.57 8.16 -21.28
N TYR A 3 12.39 7.19 -20.85
CA TYR A 3 12.50 6.81 -19.43
C TYR A 3 13.73 7.39 -18.72
N PHE A 4 14.57 8.16 -19.42
CA PHE A 4 15.79 8.72 -18.84
C PHE A 4 15.48 9.61 -17.64
N PHE A 5 14.49 10.50 -17.77
CA PHE A 5 14.07 11.36 -16.67
C PHE A 5 13.50 10.57 -15.49
N VAL A 6 12.74 9.50 -15.73
CA VAL A 6 12.20 8.65 -14.66
C VAL A 6 13.33 8.00 -13.86
N LEU A 7 14.34 7.44 -14.55
CA LEU A 7 15.52 6.86 -13.92
C LEU A 7 16.36 7.91 -13.19
N LEU A 8 16.52 9.09 -13.79
CA LEU A 8 17.25 10.20 -13.19
C LEU A 8 16.58 10.68 -11.89
N PHE A 9 15.27 10.94 -11.91
CA PHE A 9 14.54 11.41 -10.74
C PHE A 9 14.47 10.36 -9.63
N SER A 10 14.24 9.09 -9.98
CA SER A 10 14.27 8.01 -8.99
C SER A 10 15.66 7.83 -8.38
N GLY A 11 16.72 7.89 -9.19
CA GLY A 11 18.10 7.87 -8.71
C GLY A 11 18.44 9.04 -7.79
N LEU A 12 18.04 10.26 -8.16
CA LEU A 12 18.22 11.45 -7.33
C LEU A 12 17.43 11.36 -6.01
N ALA A 13 16.21 10.81 -6.03
CA ALA A 13 15.41 10.61 -4.83
C ALA A 13 16.09 9.63 -3.86
N VAL A 14 16.59 8.49 -4.37
CA VAL A 14 17.36 7.53 -3.57
C VAL A 14 18.63 8.18 -3.02
N LEU A 15 19.37 8.92 -3.85
CA LEU A 15 20.58 9.62 -3.44
C LEU A 15 20.30 10.67 -2.35
N PHE A 16 19.19 11.40 -2.45
CA PHE A 16 18.79 12.36 -1.44
C PHE A 16 18.46 11.70 -0.10
N ILE A 17 17.68 10.61 -0.12
CA ILE A 17 17.31 9.86 1.10
C ILE A 17 18.55 9.25 1.74
N LEU A 18 19.35 8.51 0.98
CA LEU A 18 20.56 7.86 1.49
C LEU A 18 21.59 8.90 1.93
N GLY A 19 21.77 9.96 1.16
CA GLY A 19 22.66 11.07 1.50
C GLY A 19 22.28 11.73 2.82
N GLY A 20 20.98 11.98 3.05
CA GLY A 20 20.48 12.50 4.32
C GLY A 20 20.73 11.56 5.50
N ILE A 21 20.48 10.26 5.33
CA ILE A 21 20.74 9.24 6.37
C ILE A 21 22.24 9.14 6.68
N ILE A 22 23.10 9.08 5.66
CA ILE A 22 24.56 9.02 5.82
C ILE A 22 25.08 10.29 6.50
N LEU A 23 24.64 11.46 6.05
CA LEU A 23 25.06 12.74 6.63
C LEU A 23 24.63 12.85 8.10
N SER A 24 23.40 12.44 8.43
CA SER A 24 22.92 12.36 9.81
C SER A 24 23.78 11.41 10.63
N TYR A 25 24.09 10.23 10.11
CA TYR A 25 24.95 9.26 10.80
C TYR A 25 26.37 9.79 11.06
N LEU A 26 26.93 10.59 10.14
CA LEU A 26 28.27 11.16 10.27
C LEU A 26 28.33 12.38 11.20
N ILE A 27 27.32 13.27 11.16
CA ILE A 27 27.33 14.54 11.89
C ILE A 27 26.67 14.43 13.27
N ALA A 28 25.65 13.58 13.42
CA ALA A 28 24.87 13.52 14.65
C ALA A 28 25.69 12.95 15.83
N PRO A 29 25.53 13.49 17.05
CA PRO A 29 26.19 12.94 18.24
C PRO A 29 25.82 11.47 18.49
N HIS A 30 26.78 10.57 18.27
CA HIS A 30 26.57 9.14 18.51
C HIS A 30 26.88 8.77 19.98
N ARG A 31 25.83 8.75 20.82
CA ARG A 31 25.89 8.36 22.24
C ARG A 31 24.94 7.20 22.52
N PRO A 32 25.26 5.97 22.12
CA PRO A 32 24.46 4.80 22.44
C PRO A 32 24.54 4.52 23.94
N ASN A 33 23.43 4.14 24.54
CA ASN A 33 23.36 3.71 25.94
C ASN A 33 22.43 2.50 25.99
N ARG A 34 22.68 1.57 26.92
CA ARG A 34 21.83 0.40 27.15
C ARG A 34 20.35 0.78 27.29
N ILE A 35 20.05 1.84 28.04
CA ILE A 35 18.66 2.35 28.21
C ILE A 35 18.11 3.00 26.93
N LYS A 36 18.94 3.71 26.15
CA LYS A 36 18.48 4.33 24.88
C LYS A 36 18.15 3.31 23.80
N ASN A 37 18.70 2.10 23.91
CA ASN A 37 18.54 1.03 22.95
C ASN A 37 17.48 0.00 23.39
N THR A 38 16.81 0.19 24.53
CA THR A 38 15.66 -0.66 24.89
C THR A 38 14.40 -0.20 24.17
N PRO A 39 13.46 -1.11 23.86
CA PRO A 39 12.14 -0.75 23.37
C PRO A 39 11.44 0.24 24.30
N TYR A 40 10.66 1.15 23.72
CA TYR A 40 9.89 2.13 24.48
C TYR A 40 8.64 1.47 25.08
N GLU A 41 8.49 1.54 26.40
CA GLU A 41 7.34 1.01 27.15
C GLU A 41 6.93 2.00 28.26
N CYS A 42 6.81 3.30 27.94
CA CYS A 42 6.42 4.37 28.88
C CYS A 42 7.29 4.46 30.17
N GLY A 43 8.52 3.94 30.15
CA GLY A 43 9.45 3.92 31.28
C GLY A 43 9.52 2.59 32.03
N GLU A 44 8.68 1.62 31.68
CA GLU A 44 8.66 0.29 32.27
C GLU A 44 9.49 -0.72 31.47
N ILE A 45 9.69 -1.91 32.06
CA ILE A 45 10.34 -3.03 31.37
C ILE A 45 9.26 -3.75 30.54
N PRO A 46 9.48 -3.99 29.24
CA PRO A 46 8.53 -4.73 28.41
C PRO A 46 8.17 -6.08 29.02
N LEU A 47 6.88 -6.32 29.20
CA LEU A 47 6.35 -7.57 29.76
C LEU A 47 5.72 -8.42 28.65
N GLY A 48 6.03 -9.71 28.67
CA GLY A 48 5.45 -10.68 27.75
C GLY A 48 6.16 -10.81 26.40
N SER A 49 5.52 -11.52 25.49
CA SER A 49 6.02 -11.78 24.14
C SER A 49 5.43 -10.79 23.15
N ALA A 50 6.25 -10.31 22.21
CA ALA A 50 5.78 -9.53 21.07
C ALA A 50 5.00 -10.38 20.05
N TRP A 51 5.00 -11.70 20.18
CA TRP A 51 4.26 -12.61 19.32
C TRP A 51 2.81 -12.72 19.79
N ILE A 52 1.99 -11.79 19.31
CA ILE A 52 0.55 -11.77 19.50
C ILE A 52 -0.17 -12.15 18.21
N GLN A 53 -1.38 -12.69 18.34
CA GLN A 53 -2.26 -12.88 17.19
C GLN A 53 -2.80 -11.53 16.75
N PHE A 54 -2.38 -11.08 15.57
CA PHE A 54 -2.96 -9.89 14.94
C PHE A 54 -4.40 -10.14 14.52
N ASN A 55 -5.20 -9.09 14.49
CA ASN A 55 -6.59 -9.15 14.05
C ASN A 55 -6.64 -9.65 12.59
N VAL A 56 -7.53 -10.60 12.29
CA VAL A 56 -7.74 -11.12 10.92
C VAL A 56 -8.19 -10.01 9.95
N GLY A 57 -8.71 -8.89 10.46
CA GLY A 57 -9.05 -7.70 9.67
C GLY A 57 -7.94 -7.27 8.71
N TYR A 58 -6.68 -7.23 9.14
CA TYR A 58 -5.55 -6.84 8.26
C TYR A 58 -5.47 -7.72 7.00
N TYR A 59 -5.70 -9.02 7.14
CA TYR A 59 -5.71 -9.96 6.01
C TYR A 59 -6.91 -9.73 5.09
N LEU A 60 -8.11 -9.53 5.65
CA LEU A 60 -9.32 -9.27 4.87
C LEU A 60 -9.19 -7.99 4.04
N PHE A 61 -8.66 -6.92 4.63
CA PHE A 61 -8.41 -5.66 3.91
C PHE A 61 -7.36 -5.81 2.80
N ALA A 62 -6.25 -6.51 3.07
CA ALA A 62 -5.22 -6.75 2.06
C ALA A 62 -5.74 -7.61 0.89
N LEU A 63 -6.52 -8.65 1.19
CA LEU A 63 -7.12 -9.51 0.17
C LEU A 63 -8.12 -8.74 -0.70
N LEU A 64 -9.02 -7.97 -0.07
CA LEU A 64 -9.97 -7.14 -0.81
C LEU A 64 -9.27 -6.10 -1.67
N PHE A 65 -8.25 -5.42 -1.13
CA PHE A 65 -7.44 -4.47 -1.89
C PHE A 65 -6.79 -5.12 -3.12
N LEU A 66 -6.19 -6.30 -2.96
CA LEU A 66 -5.54 -7.02 -4.06
C LEU A 66 -6.53 -7.40 -5.17
N ILE A 67 -7.75 -7.81 -4.81
CA ILE A 67 -8.81 -8.12 -5.78
C ILE A 67 -9.15 -6.85 -6.58
N PHE A 68 -9.41 -5.73 -5.91
CA PHE A 68 -9.72 -4.46 -6.58
C PHE A 68 -8.56 -3.92 -7.42
N ASP A 69 -7.31 -4.13 -7.01
CA ASP A 69 -6.11 -3.72 -7.76
C ASP A 69 -5.99 -4.49 -9.07
N VAL A 70 -6.22 -5.81 -9.04
CA VAL A 70 -6.27 -6.65 -10.25
C VAL A 70 -7.42 -6.22 -11.17
N GLU A 71 -8.58 -5.87 -10.62
CA GLU A 71 -9.71 -5.36 -11.39
C GLU A 71 -9.40 -4.00 -12.06
N ALA A 72 -8.73 -3.10 -11.35
CA ALA A 72 -8.26 -1.84 -11.91
C ALA A 72 -7.27 -2.06 -13.05
N ALA A 73 -6.41 -3.09 -12.95
CA ALA A 73 -5.50 -3.48 -14.02
C ALA A 73 -6.23 -3.83 -15.34
N PHE A 74 -7.45 -4.39 -15.27
CA PHE A 74 -8.30 -4.63 -16.45
C PHE A 74 -8.96 -3.36 -17.00
N LEU A 75 -9.25 -2.39 -16.14
CA LEU A 75 -9.87 -1.13 -16.54
C LEU A 75 -8.90 -0.21 -17.30
N TYR A 76 -7.59 -0.25 -17.00
CA TYR A 76 -6.61 0.64 -17.64
C TYR A 76 -6.52 0.46 -19.17
N PRO A 77 -6.34 -0.75 -19.73
CA PRO A 77 -6.29 -0.93 -21.18
C PRO A 77 -7.58 -0.45 -21.85
N TRP A 78 -8.74 -0.79 -21.29
CA TRP A 78 -10.03 -0.35 -21.80
C TRP A 78 -10.16 1.18 -21.79
N ALA A 79 -9.75 1.84 -20.70
CA ALA A 79 -9.80 3.29 -20.57
C ALA A 79 -8.95 4.00 -21.64
N VAL A 80 -7.80 3.43 -22.00
CA VAL A 80 -6.92 3.95 -23.06
C VAL A 80 -7.57 3.84 -24.44
N ILE A 81 -8.28 2.74 -24.74
CA ILE A 81 -8.87 2.48 -26.07
C ILE A 81 -10.36 2.81 -26.15
N LEU A 82 -10.93 3.49 -25.16
CA LEU A 82 -12.38 3.74 -25.05
C LEU A 82 -12.99 4.32 -26.34
N ARG A 83 -12.29 5.24 -27.00
CA ARG A 83 -12.76 5.85 -28.27
C ARG A 83 -12.77 4.89 -29.46
N VAL A 84 -11.94 3.85 -29.44
CA VAL A 84 -11.84 2.83 -30.49
C VAL A 84 -12.93 1.79 -30.34
N VAL A 85 -13.17 1.33 -29.11
CA VAL A 85 -14.16 0.27 -28.82
C VAL A 85 -15.59 0.83 -28.79
N GLY A 86 -15.75 2.12 -28.47
CA GLY A 86 -17.03 2.81 -28.53
C GLY A 86 -18.09 2.24 -27.59
N PHE A 87 -19.36 2.34 -27.98
CA PHE A 87 -20.49 1.95 -27.14
C PHE A 87 -20.52 0.47 -26.69
N PRO A 88 -20.17 -0.52 -27.54
CA PRO A 88 -20.11 -1.92 -27.12
C PRO A 88 -19.14 -2.14 -25.94
N GLY A 89 -17.94 -1.56 -26.00
CA GLY A 89 -16.96 -1.66 -24.92
C GLY A 89 -17.42 -0.96 -23.63
N LEU A 90 -18.22 0.10 -23.75
CA LEU A 90 -18.83 0.74 -22.59
C LEU A 90 -19.85 -0.17 -21.89
N LEU A 91 -20.65 -0.92 -22.65
CA LEU A 91 -21.60 -1.89 -22.09
C LEU A 91 -20.88 -3.04 -21.38
N GLU A 92 -19.85 -3.61 -22.00
CA GLU A 92 -19.06 -4.70 -21.41
C GLU A 92 -18.43 -4.29 -20.08
N VAL A 93 -17.78 -3.13 -20.04
CA VAL A 93 -17.20 -2.61 -18.80
C VAL A 93 -18.26 -2.16 -17.80
N GLY A 94 -19.41 -1.67 -18.26
CA GLY A 94 -20.56 -1.40 -17.40
C GLY A 94 -21.03 -2.66 -16.66
N ILE A 95 -21.13 -3.79 -17.37
CA ILE A 95 -21.46 -5.09 -16.76
C ILE A 95 -20.36 -5.55 -15.81
N PHE A 96 -19.09 -5.43 -16.21
CA PHE A 96 -17.96 -5.75 -15.34
C PHE A 96 -18.00 -4.97 -14.02
N LEU A 97 -18.14 -3.65 -14.08
CA LEU A 97 -18.26 -2.77 -12.90
C LEU A 97 -19.47 -3.12 -12.04
N LEU A 98 -20.59 -3.50 -12.65
CA LEU A 98 -21.78 -3.93 -11.92
C LEU A 98 -21.49 -5.18 -11.07
N VAL A 99 -20.74 -6.15 -11.59
CA VAL A 99 -20.31 -7.32 -10.81
C VAL A 99 -19.41 -6.90 -9.64
N LEU A 100 -18.50 -5.94 -9.85
CA LEU A 100 -17.63 -5.43 -8.77
C LEU A 100 -18.43 -4.77 -7.64
N ILE A 101 -19.39 -3.91 -8.01
CA ILE A 101 -20.25 -3.22 -7.06
C ILE A 101 -21.06 -4.22 -6.25
N LEU A 102 -21.58 -5.27 -6.89
CA LEU A 102 -22.30 -6.35 -6.19
C LEU A 102 -21.38 -7.10 -5.21
N GLY A 103 -20.14 -7.40 -5.61
CA GLY A 103 -19.12 -7.99 -4.74
C GLY A 103 -18.80 -7.12 -3.52
N LEU A 104 -18.64 -5.81 -3.73
CA LEU A 104 -18.39 -4.84 -2.67
C LEU A 104 -19.56 -4.73 -1.69
N ILE A 105 -20.79 -4.66 -2.21
CA ILE A 105 -22.01 -4.64 -1.39
C ILE A 105 -22.09 -5.92 -0.54
N TYR A 106 -21.76 -7.07 -1.12
CA TYR A 106 -21.72 -8.34 -0.39
C TYR A 106 -20.67 -8.34 0.73
N ALA A 107 -19.44 -7.92 0.42
CA ALA A 107 -18.35 -7.83 1.38
C ALA A 107 -18.73 -6.92 2.57
N ARG A 108 -19.34 -5.77 2.27
CA ARG A 108 -19.86 -4.85 3.30
C ARG A 108 -20.94 -5.49 4.16
N LYS A 109 -21.94 -6.15 3.54
CA LYS A 109 -23.02 -6.83 4.28
C LYS A 109 -22.53 -7.96 5.18
N LYS A 110 -21.41 -8.58 4.84
CA LYS A 110 -20.76 -9.61 5.67
C LYS A 110 -19.84 -9.05 6.76
N GLY A 111 -19.70 -7.73 6.88
CA GLY A 111 -18.81 -7.11 7.86
C GLY A 111 -17.33 -7.27 7.53
N ALA A 112 -16.96 -7.68 6.31
CA ALA A 112 -15.56 -7.86 5.93
C ALA A 112 -14.77 -6.52 5.85
N LEU A 113 -15.49 -5.41 5.84
CA LEU A 113 -14.96 -4.04 5.84
C LEU A 113 -15.10 -3.36 7.22
N GLU A 114 -15.59 -4.07 8.23
CA GLU A 114 -15.75 -3.50 9.57
C GLU A 114 -14.47 -3.70 10.37
N TRP A 115 -14.02 -2.61 10.99
CA TRP A 115 -12.88 -2.62 11.91
C TRP A 115 -13.42 -2.73 13.34
N VAL A 116 -13.50 -3.95 13.85
CA VAL A 116 -13.85 -4.26 15.24
C VAL A 116 -12.58 -4.51 16.04
#